data_AF-A0A8C5XE24-F1
#
_entry.id   AF-A0A8C5XE24-F1
#
_cell.length_a   1.000
_cell.length_b   1.000
_cell.length_c   1.000
_cell.angle_alpha   90.00
_cell.angle_beta   90.00
_cell.angle_gamma   90.00
#
_symmetry.space_group_name_H-M   'P 1'
#
loop_
_entity.id
_entity.type
_entity.pdbx_description
1 polymer ?
#
loop_
_entity_poly.entity_id
_entity_poly.type
_entity_poly.pdbx_seq_one_letter_code
_entity_poly.pdbx_strand_id
1 'polypeptide(L)'
;MFFERHLENLLKHFIPGTTDPAVILNLVPLCKNYVRRIRMDQFLPPVRLPHTPRTGDQSDSGSEGDMDEPDTDHYQLGDLVAGLSYLEELDLVYGVKDCGMNFEWNLFLFTFQDCQSLAATIKACHTLKDGGKQLLEGMTDNKTLLEFDLRLSDVAQESEYLIGQALCANREAARQRALNPSHFMSSMTANVLENSAG
;
A
#
# COMPACT_ATOMS: atom_id res chain seq x y z
N MET A 1 -15.10 -16.60 9.23
CA MET A 1 -15.93 -16.05 10.32
C MET A 1 -16.84 -14.93 9.81
N PHE A 2 -17.85 -14.48 10.60
CA PHE A 2 -18.77 -13.40 10.21
C PHE A 2 -18.14 -12.00 10.34
N PHE A 3 -17.56 -11.69 11.51
CA PHE A 3 -16.98 -10.35 11.77
C PHE A 3 -15.82 -10.00 10.83
N GLU A 4 -14.91 -10.94 10.60
CA GLU A 4 -13.78 -10.75 9.67
C GLU A 4 -14.29 -10.42 8.27
N ARG A 5 -15.19 -11.26 7.71
CA ARG A 5 -15.74 -11.04 6.37
C ARG A 5 -16.51 -9.73 6.26
N HIS A 6 -17.23 -9.33 7.31
CA HIS A 6 -17.97 -8.06 7.30
C HIS A 6 -17.02 -6.87 7.32
N LEU A 7 -16.00 -6.88 8.18
CA LEU A 7 -15.00 -5.83 8.27
C LEU A 7 -14.15 -5.74 6.99
N GLU A 8 -13.68 -6.87 6.47
CA GLU A 8 -13.00 -6.98 5.18
C GLU A 8 -13.85 -6.40 4.04
N ASN A 9 -15.15 -6.71 4.01
CA ASN A 9 -16.03 -6.19 2.97
C ASN A 9 -16.21 -4.67 3.06
N LEU A 10 -16.29 -4.09 4.26
CA LEU A 10 -16.36 -2.64 4.41
C LEU A 10 -15.06 -1.96 3.96
N LEU A 11 -13.92 -2.49 4.39
CA LEU A 11 -12.62 -1.94 4.02
C LEU A 11 -12.36 -2.00 2.51
N LYS A 12 -12.70 -3.10 1.84
CA LYS A 12 -12.53 -3.29 0.39
C LYS A 12 -13.33 -2.30 -0.47
N HIS A 13 -14.37 -1.69 0.09
CA HIS A 13 -15.21 -0.71 -0.59
C HIS A 13 -15.08 0.68 0.02
N PHE A 14 -14.14 0.87 0.96
CA PHE A 14 -13.90 2.15 1.58
C PHE A 14 -13.15 3.06 0.60
N ILE A 15 -13.75 4.19 0.25
CA ILE A 15 -13.15 5.20 -0.62
C ILE A 15 -12.67 6.36 0.26
N PRO A 16 -11.35 6.59 0.40
CA PRO A 16 -10.84 7.69 1.21
C PRO A 16 -11.33 9.05 0.67
N GLY A 17 -11.55 10.00 1.59
CA GLY A 17 -12.16 11.30 1.28
C GLY A 17 -13.66 11.28 0.95
N THR A 18 -14.26 10.10 0.70
CA THR A 18 -15.70 9.95 0.42
C THR A 18 -16.45 9.22 1.53
N THR A 19 -15.86 8.16 2.07
CA THR A 19 -16.48 7.32 3.11
C THR A 19 -16.03 7.79 4.49
N ASP A 20 -16.97 7.93 5.43
CA ASP A 20 -16.66 8.30 6.81
C ASP A 20 -15.94 7.14 7.54
N PRO A 21 -14.73 7.33 8.09
CA PRO A 21 -14.02 6.33 8.91
C PRO A 21 -14.87 5.74 10.05
N ALA A 22 -15.83 6.50 10.58
CA ALA A 22 -16.72 6.04 11.66
C ALA A 22 -17.51 4.78 11.28
N VAL A 23 -17.79 4.55 9.99
CA VAL A 23 -18.47 3.33 9.50
C VAL A 23 -17.68 2.07 9.90
N ILE A 24 -16.35 2.15 9.90
CA ILE A 24 -15.46 1.06 10.28
C ILE A 24 -15.21 1.07 11.78
N LEU A 25 -14.84 2.24 12.34
CA LEU A 25 -14.40 2.34 13.73
C LEU A 25 -15.51 2.02 14.74
N ASN A 26 -16.78 2.31 14.41
CA ASN A 26 -17.92 1.97 15.29
C ASN A 26 -18.15 0.46 15.44
N LEU A 27 -17.57 -0.38 14.57
CA LEU A 27 -17.67 -1.83 14.67
C LEU A 27 -16.62 -2.44 15.60
N VAL A 28 -15.50 -1.75 15.82
CA VAL A 28 -14.38 -2.23 16.64
C VAL A 28 -14.83 -2.70 18.03
N PRO A 29 -15.67 -1.97 18.79
CA PRO A 29 -16.13 -2.44 20.10
C PRO A 29 -16.89 -3.76 20.06
N LEU A 30 -17.53 -4.08 18.92
CA LEU A 30 -18.34 -5.28 18.73
C LEU A 30 -17.51 -6.49 18.30
N CYS A 31 -16.40 -6.26 17.58
CA CYS A 31 -15.62 -7.33 16.95
C CYS A 31 -14.18 -7.48 17.45
N LYS A 32 -13.66 -6.57 18.28
CA LYS A 32 -12.25 -6.52 18.72
C LYS A 32 -11.68 -7.83 19.27
N ASN A 33 -12.51 -8.64 19.92
CA ASN A 33 -12.09 -9.91 20.53
C ASN A 33 -12.25 -11.12 19.60
N TYR A 34 -12.77 -10.92 18.39
CA TYR A 34 -13.16 -12.01 17.48
C TYR A 34 -12.40 -12.00 16.16
N VAL A 35 -11.90 -10.85 15.73
CA VAL A 35 -11.13 -10.72 14.49
C VAL A 35 -9.70 -11.17 14.72
N ARG A 36 -9.28 -12.22 14.00
CA ARG A 36 -7.91 -12.73 14.03
C ARG A 36 -7.17 -12.49 12.72
N ARG A 37 -7.91 -12.39 11.62
CA ARG A 37 -7.34 -12.13 10.31
C ARG A 37 -8.13 -11.07 9.57
N ILE A 38 -7.42 -10.21 8.86
CA ILE A 38 -7.97 -9.31 7.85
C ILE A 38 -7.27 -9.58 6.53
N ARG A 39 -8.05 -9.95 5.50
CA ARG A 39 -7.57 -10.07 4.12
C ARG A 39 -8.26 -9.09 3.19
N MET A 40 -7.46 -8.23 2.60
CA MET A 40 -7.86 -7.24 1.61
C MET A 40 -7.11 -7.48 0.32
N ASP A 41 -7.77 -8.15 -0.61
CA ASP A 41 -7.26 -8.41 -1.94
C ASP A 41 -7.47 -7.22 -2.90
N GLN A 42 -8.03 -6.14 -2.39
CA GLN A 42 -8.06 -4.83 -3.02
C GLN A 42 -8.12 -3.74 -1.94
N PHE A 43 -7.60 -2.57 -2.27
CA PHE A 43 -7.69 -1.38 -1.44
C PHE A 43 -7.85 -0.17 -2.36
N LEU A 44 -8.94 0.58 -2.18
CA LEU A 44 -9.31 1.65 -3.11
C LEU A 44 -8.53 2.93 -2.75
N PRO A 45 -7.88 3.58 -3.74
CA PRO A 45 -7.36 4.92 -3.55
C PRO A 45 -8.51 5.94 -3.57
N PRO A 46 -8.24 7.20 -3.21
CA PRO A 46 -9.20 8.27 -3.37
C PRO A 46 -9.65 8.38 -4.83
N VAL A 47 -10.96 8.50 -5.05
CA VAL A 47 -11.53 8.65 -6.39
C VAL A 47 -12.05 10.07 -6.52
N ARG A 48 -11.66 10.78 -7.58
CA ARG A 48 -12.28 12.05 -7.93
C ARG A 48 -13.70 11.79 -8.41
N LEU A 49 -14.69 12.12 -7.59
CA LEU A 49 -16.07 12.19 -8.05
C LEU A 49 -16.18 13.33 -9.08
N PRO A 50 -16.78 13.12 -10.25
CA PRO A 50 -16.97 14.19 -11.21
C PRO A 50 -17.77 15.30 -10.54
N HIS A 51 -17.17 16.50 -10.47
CA HIS A 51 -17.82 17.67 -9.91
C HIS A 51 -19.15 17.88 -10.65
N THR A 52 -20.26 17.99 -9.92
CA THR A 52 -21.53 18.44 -10.50
C THR A 52 -21.27 19.76 -11.21
N PRO A 53 -21.57 19.91 -12.52
CA PRO A 53 -21.38 21.17 -13.20
C PRO A 53 -22.21 22.21 -12.46
N ARG A 54 -21.54 23.21 -11.89
CA ARG A 54 -22.19 24.37 -11.30
C ARG A 54 -23.03 24.98 -12.41
N THR A 55 -24.35 24.87 -12.28
CA THR A 55 -25.31 25.58 -13.13
C THR A 55 -25.21 27.06 -12.78
N GLY A 56 -24.47 27.81 -13.59
CA GLY A 56 -24.32 29.25 -13.41
C GLY A 56 -23.29 29.81 -14.38
N ASP A 57 -23.81 30.53 -15.38
CA ASP A 57 -23.13 31.30 -16.42
C ASP A 57 -21.72 31.85 -16.08
N GLN A 58 -20.86 31.73 -17.10
CA GLN A 58 -19.87 32.71 -17.56
C GLN A 58 -18.84 33.23 -16.54
N SER A 59 -17.59 32.81 -16.67
CA SER A 59 -16.48 33.73 -16.93
C SER A 59 -15.21 32.99 -17.32
N ASP A 60 -14.65 33.35 -18.47
CA ASP A 60 -13.32 32.95 -18.92
C ASP A 60 -12.29 33.74 -18.10
N SER A 61 -11.89 33.19 -16.97
CA SER A 61 -10.74 33.66 -16.21
C SER A 61 -9.96 32.44 -15.77
N GLY A 62 -8.87 32.17 -16.49
CA GLY A 62 -7.80 31.29 -16.09
C GLY A 62 -7.14 31.82 -14.83
N SER A 63 -7.83 31.65 -13.71
CA SER A 63 -7.18 31.56 -12.41
C SER A 63 -6.63 30.15 -12.36
N GLU A 64 -5.30 30.04 -12.42
CA GLU A 64 -4.54 28.93 -11.84
C GLU A 64 -4.85 28.93 -10.33
N GLY A 65 -6.10 28.62 -9.97
CA GLY A 65 -6.54 28.45 -8.61
C GLY A 65 -5.86 27.18 -8.16
N ASP A 66 -5.01 27.33 -7.14
CA ASP A 66 -4.38 26.30 -6.32
C ASP A 66 -5.28 25.05 -6.32
N MET A 67 -5.04 24.17 -7.29
CA MET A 67 -5.76 22.92 -7.36
C MET A 67 -5.12 22.12 -6.25
N ASP A 68 -5.74 22.15 -5.07
CA ASP A 68 -5.43 21.18 -4.02
C ASP A 68 -5.29 19.82 -4.73
N GLU A 69 -4.05 19.34 -4.79
CA GLU A 69 -3.76 18.05 -5.38
C GLU A 69 -4.67 17.07 -4.64
N PRO A 70 -5.40 16.23 -5.38
CA PRO A 70 -6.34 15.35 -4.72
C PRO A 70 -5.51 14.50 -3.77
N ASP A 71 -5.98 14.32 -2.54
CA ASP A 71 -5.38 13.31 -1.68
C ASP A 71 -5.30 12.01 -2.49
N THR A 72 -4.10 11.45 -2.63
CA THR A 72 -3.84 10.23 -3.40
C THR A 72 -3.71 9.02 -2.51
N ASP A 73 -3.80 9.21 -1.20
CA ASP A 73 -3.39 8.24 -0.21
C ASP A 73 -4.56 7.36 0.24
N HIS A 74 -4.26 6.11 0.52
CA HIS A 74 -5.25 5.14 0.94
C HIS A 74 -5.68 5.35 2.39
N TYR A 75 -6.76 4.67 2.79
CA TYR A 75 -7.26 4.75 4.16
C TYR A 75 -6.21 4.28 5.18
N GLN A 76 -6.10 5.01 6.29
CA GLN A 76 -5.13 4.70 7.33
C GLN A 76 -5.70 3.65 8.29
N LEU A 77 -5.08 2.48 8.36
CA LEU A 77 -5.57 1.35 9.16
C LEU A 77 -5.16 1.40 10.63
N GLY A 78 -4.27 2.32 11.02
CA GLY A 78 -3.67 2.40 12.36
C GLY A 78 -4.68 2.32 13.50
N ASP A 79 -5.71 3.17 13.48
CA ASP A 79 -6.74 3.22 14.53
C ASP A 79 -7.60 1.95 14.57
N LEU A 80 -7.87 1.37 13.39
CA LEU A 80 -8.61 0.12 13.30
C LEU A 80 -7.82 -1.00 13.97
N VAL A 81 -6.57 -1.21 13.55
CA VAL A 81 -5.77 -2.34 14.02
C VAL A 81 -5.38 -2.21 15.49
N ALA A 82 -5.16 -0.99 15.98
CA ALA A 82 -4.94 -0.72 17.41
C ALA A 82 -6.12 -1.17 18.27
N GLY A 83 -7.34 -1.16 17.70
CA GLY A 83 -8.55 -1.58 18.38
C GLY A 83 -8.80 -3.09 18.39
N LEU A 84 -8.10 -3.88 17.57
CA LEU A 84 -8.34 -5.32 17.38
C LEU A 84 -7.38 -6.16 18.24
N SER A 85 -7.86 -6.61 19.39
CA SER A 85 -7.03 -7.20 20.46
C SER A 85 -6.38 -8.55 20.12
N TYR A 86 -6.82 -9.23 19.05
CA TYR A 86 -6.31 -10.54 18.66
C TYR A 86 -6.00 -10.63 17.16
N LEU A 87 -5.73 -9.51 16.49
CA LEU A 87 -5.36 -9.53 15.07
C LEU A 87 -3.99 -10.19 14.89
N GLU A 88 -3.97 -11.38 14.32
CA GLU A 88 -2.79 -12.23 14.14
C GLU A 88 -2.26 -12.19 12.70
N GLU A 89 -3.13 -11.93 11.71
CA GLU A 89 -2.81 -11.94 10.29
C GLU A 89 -3.38 -10.71 9.56
N LEU A 90 -2.55 -10.00 8.80
CA LEU A 90 -2.94 -8.83 8.00
C LEU A 90 -2.39 -8.99 6.58
N ASP A 91 -3.28 -9.12 5.61
CA ASP A 91 -2.98 -9.35 4.19
C ASP A 91 -3.58 -8.20 3.37
N LEU A 92 -2.74 -7.44 2.68
CA LEU A 92 -3.06 -6.15 2.04
C LEU A 92 -2.57 -6.11 0.59
N VAL A 93 -3.47 -5.72 -0.31
CA VAL A 93 -3.15 -5.42 -1.71
C VAL A 93 -3.53 -3.97 -2.00
N TYR A 94 -2.53 -3.12 -2.21
CA TYR A 94 -2.69 -1.73 -2.66
C TYR A 94 -2.93 -1.69 -4.17
N GLY A 95 -4.17 -2.00 -4.54
CA GLY A 95 -4.60 -2.04 -5.93
C GLY A 95 -6.09 -2.35 -6.03
N VAL A 96 -6.64 -2.10 -7.21
CA VAL A 96 -8.07 -2.26 -7.49
C VAL A 96 -8.30 -3.48 -8.38
N LYS A 97 -9.31 -4.28 -8.05
CA LYS A 97 -9.77 -5.38 -8.90
C LYS A 97 -10.92 -4.93 -9.80
N ASP A 98 -11.06 -5.60 -10.94
CA ASP A 98 -12.23 -5.48 -11.82
C ASP A 98 -12.57 -4.03 -12.23
N CYS A 99 -11.57 -3.15 -12.35
CA CYS A 99 -11.76 -1.73 -12.67
C CYS A 99 -12.32 -1.47 -14.09
N GLY A 100 -12.39 -2.50 -14.95
CA GLY A 100 -13.07 -2.44 -16.24
C GLY A 100 -12.58 -1.29 -17.12
N MET A 101 -13.51 -0.47 -17.60
CA MET A 101 -13.20 0.70 -18.44
C MET A 101 -12.70 1.92 -17.64
N ASN A 102 -12.79 1.89 -16.30
CA ASN A 102 -12.29 2.96 -15.42
C ASN A 102 -10.82 2.71 -15.00
N PHE A 103 -10.04 2.04 -15.85
CA PHE A 103 -8.65 1.74 -15.56
C PHE A 103 -7.80 3.01 -15.64
N GLU A 104 -7.06 3.27 -14.57
CA GLU A 104 -6.02 4.29 -14.50
C GLU A 104 -4.79 3.73 -13.76
N TRP A 105 -3.58 4.10 -14.18
CA TRP A 105 -2.34 3.61 -13.55
C TRP A 105 -2.20 4.02 -12.08
N ASN A 106 -2.76 5.16 -11.71
CA ASN A 106 -2.79 5.66 -10.34
C ASN A 106 -3.57 4.74 -9.38
N LEU A 107 -4.49 3.89 -9.89
CA LEU A 107 -5.26 2.96 -9.07
C LEU A 107 -4.41 1.88 -8.39
N PHE A 108 -3.17 1.72 -8.85
CA PHE A 108 -2.20 0.77 -8.32
C PHE A 108 -0.97 1.49 -7.74
N LEU A 109 -1.05 2.82 -7.58
CA LEU A 109 0.04 3.61 -7.03
C LEU A 109 0.13 3.38 -5.52
N PHE A 110 1.31 2.99 -5.05
CA PHE A 110 1.66 2.94 -3.65
C PHE A 110 2.52 4.16 -3.32
N THR A 111 1.97 5.13 -2.61
CA THR A 111 2.63 6.41 -2.35
C THR A 111 3.65 6.32 -1.20
N PHE A 112 4.44 7.37 -1.03
CA PHE A 112 5.31 7.48 0.15
C PHE A 112 4.49 7.57 1.45
N GLN A 113 3.35 8.24 1.42
CA GLN A 113 2.46 8.36 2.59
C GLN A 113 1.77 7.03 2.90
N ASP A 114 1.42 6.22 1.89
CA ASP A 114 0.95 4.84 2.08
C ASP A 114 1.99 3.99 2.81
N CYS A 115 3.28 4.15 2.47
CA CYS A 115 4.38 3.48 3.16
C CYS A 115 4.46 3.87 4.65
N GLN A 116 4.34 5.16 4.95
CA GLN A 116 4.31 5.64 6.35
C GLN A 116 3.08 5.12 7.10
N SER A 117 1.91 5.12 6.45
CA SER A 117 0.65 4.63 7.00
C SER A 117 0.71 3.12 7.28
N LEU A 118 1.30 2.34 6.38
CA LEU A 118 1.54 0.92 6.58
C LEU A 118 2.49 0.66 7.76
N ALA A 119 3.58 1.41 7.86
CA ALA A 119 4.51 1.31 8.98
C ALA A 119 3.83 1.63 10.32
N ALA A 120 3.00 2.68 10.36
CA ALA A 120 2.21 3.02 11.54
C ALA A 120 1.19 1.92 11.90
N THR A 121 0.56 1.32 10.89
CA THR A 121 -0.37 0.19 11.05
C THR A 121 0.33 -1.03 11.66
N ILE A 122 1.47 -1.43 11.11
CA ILE A 122 2.25 -2.56 11.64
C ILE A 122 2.69 -2.29 13.08
N LYS A 123 3.11 -1.06 13.40
CA LYS A 123 3.49 -0.66 14.76
C LYS A 123 2.31 -0.70 15.75
N ALA A 124 1.10 -0.39 15.29
CA ALA A 124 -0.10 -0.43 16.11
C ALA A 124 -0.61 -1.86 16.38
N CYS A 125 -0.26 -2.81 15.51
CA CYS A 125 -0.55 -4.23 15.68
C CYS A 125 0.37 -4.88 16.72
N HIS A 126 -0.15 -5.17 17.91
CA HIS A 126 0.62 -5.83 18.98
C HIS A 126 0.50 -7.37 18.98
N THR A 127 -0.30 -7.96 18.10
CA THR A 127 -0.60 -9.41 18.08
C THR A 127 -0.25 -10.12 16.77
N LEU A 128 0.33 -9.42 15.78
CA LEU A 128 0.69 -10.03 14.51
C LEU A 128 1.69 -11.18 14.75
N LYS A 129 1.25 -12.41 14.46
CA LYS A 129 2.10 -13.58 14.61
C LYS A 129 3.16 -13.54 13.52
N ASP A 130 4.41 -13.75 13.93
CA ASP A 130 5.56 -13.78 13.02
C ASP A 130 5.67 -12.51 12.15
N GLY A 131 5.32 -11.33 12.68
CA GLY A 131 5.47 -10.06 11.95
C GLY A 131 6.88 -9.88 11.37
N GLY A 132 7.90 -10.34 12.12
CA GLY A 132 9.28 -10.41 11.64
C GLY A 132 9.49 -11.31 10.41
N LYS A 133 8.81 -12.46 10.35
CA LYS A 133 8.91 -13.40 9.22
C LYS A 133 8.20 -12.85 7.98
N GLN A 134 7.03 -12.24 8.15
CA GLN A 134 6.29 -11.61 7.04
C GLN A 134 7.07 -10.42 6.48
N LEU A 135 7.64 -9.59 7.36
CA LEU A 135 8.55 -8.52 6.97
C LEU A 135 9.77 -9.05 6.22
N LEU A 136 10.35 -10.16 6.69
CA LEU A 136 11.46 -10.82 6.02
C LEU A 136 11.09 -11.33 4.63
N GLU A 137 9.94 -11.99 4.48
CA GLU A 137 9.46 -12.51 3.19
C GLU A 137 9.28 -11.37 2.18
N GLY A 138 8.56 -10.31 2.57
CA GLY A 138 8.41 -9.12 1.73
C GLY A 138 9.73 -8.42 1.40
N MET A 139 10.65 -8.34 2.36
CA MET A 139 11.98 -7.75 2.13
C MET A 139 12.85 -8.62 1.20
N THR A 140 12.70 -9.94 1.27
CA THR A 140 13.44 -10.86 0.42
C THR A 140 13.00 -10.72 -1.03
N ASP A 141 11.71 -10.50 -1.28
CA ASP A 141 11.18 -10.28 -2.64
C ASP A 141 11.48 -8.86 -3.16
N ASN A 142 11.54 -7.87 -2.28
CA ASN A 142 11.84 -6.50 -2.65
C ASN A 142 13.33 -6.31 -3.00
N LYS A 143 13.63 -5.98 -4.26
CA LYS A 143 15.01 -5.77 -4.77
C LYS A 143 15.44 -4.31 -4.90
N THR A 144 14.63 -3.38 -4.40
CA THR A 144 14.80 -1.94 -4.61
C THR A 144 14.92 -1.15 -3.31
N LEU A 145 14.32 -1.60 -2.21
CA LEU A 145 14.40 -0.95 -0.91
C LEU A 145 15.84 -1.02 -0.36
N LEU A 146 16.37 0.14 0.08
CA LEU A 146 17.78 0.28 0.47
C LEU A 146 17.98 0.47 1.98
N GLU A 147 16.94 0.90 2.68
CA GLU A 147 16.94 1.16 4.12
C GLU A 147 15.59 0.77 4.71
N PHE A 148 15.63 0.17 5.90
CA PHE A 148 14.46 -0.18 6.69
C PHE A 148 14.86 -0.21 8.17
N ASP A 149 14.21 0.62 8.99
CA ASP A 149 14.56 0.75 10.41
C ASP A 149 13.64 -0.15 11.25
N LEU A 150 14.24 -1.13 11.94
CA LEU A 150 13.56 -2.09 12.79
C LEU A 150 13.77 -1.82 14.29
N ARG A 151 14.39 -0.70 14.67
CA ARG A 151 14.64 -0.40 16.08
C ARG A 151 13.33 -0.27 16.85
N LEU A 152 13.33 -0.79 18.08
CA LEU A 152 12.15 -0.80 18.96
C LEU A 152 10.94 -1.57 18.38
N SER A 153 11.18 -2.46 17.41
CA SER A 153 10.19 -3.45 16.98
C SER A 153 10.37 -4.76 17.76
N ASP A 154 9.29 -5.52 17.94
CA ASP A 154 9.32 -6.85 18.56
C ASP A 154 9.64 -7.96 17.53
N VAL A 155 10.48 -7.62 16.55
CA VAL A 155 10.91 -8.54 15.48
C VAL A 155 12.01 -9.45 16.01
N ALA A 156 11.93 -10.74 15.70
CA ALA A 156 12.96 -11.70 16.09
C ALA A 156 14.33 -11.28 15.52
N GLN A 157 15.39 -11.41 16.32
CA GLN A 157 16.75 -11.01 15.95
C GLN A 157 17.24 -11.68 14.65
N GLU A 158 16.81 -12.93 14.41
CA GLU A 158 17.09 -13.63 13.15
C GLU A 158 16.44 -12.94 11.94
N SER A 159 15.17 -12.55 12.05
CA SER A 159 14.47 -11.81 11.00
C SER A 159 15.09 -10.44 10.74
N GLU A 160 15.45 -9.70 11.80
CA GLU A 160 16.16 -8.42 11.69
C GLU A 160 17.49 -8.57 10.94
N TYR A 161 18.27 -9.60 11.28
CA TYR A 161 19.53 -9.89 10.62
C TYR A 161 19.35 -10.18 9.12
N LEU A 162 18.39 -11.04 8.76
CA LEU A 162 18.15 -11.42 7.38
C LEU A 162 17.58 -10.25 6.54
N ILE A 163 16.73 -9.40 7.13
CA ILE A 163 16.28 -8.15 6.52
C ILE A 163 17.48 -7.23 6.25
N GLY A 164 18.41 -7.10 7.20
CA GLY A 164 19.65 -6.35 7.01
C GLY A 164 20.51 -6.86 5.84
N GLN A 165 20.59 -8.19 5.66
CA GLN A 165 21.29 -8.78 4.51
C GLN A 165 20.62 -8.44 3.17
N ALA A 166 19.29 -8.51 3.10
CA ALA A 166 18.54 -8.17 1.89
C ALA A 166 18.76 -6.70 1.47
N LEU A 167 18.73 -5.75 2.43
CA LEU A 167 19.02 -4.34 2.18
C LEU A 167 20.46 -4.11 1.70
N CYS A 168 21.42 -4.84 2.27
CA CYS A 168 22.82 -4.77 1.85
C CYS A 168 22.99 -5.23 0.39
N ALA A 169 22.35 -6.34 0.02
CA ALA A 169 22.34 -6.83 -1.36
C ALA A 169 21.71 -5.82 -2.32
N ASN A 170 20.59 -5.20 -1.94
CA ASN A 170 19.92 -4.17 -2.74
C ASN A 170 20.81 -2.92 -2.93
N ARG A 171 21.53 -2.49 -1.89
CA ARG A 171 22.48 -1.37 -1.95
C ARG A 171 23.64 -1.66 -2.89
N GLU A 172 24.21 -2.86 -2.83
CA GLU A 172 25.29 -3.23 -3.75
C GLU A 172 24.79 -3.34 -5.20
N ALA A 173 23.60 -3.91 -5.43
CA ALA A 173 22.98 -3.95 -6.75
C ALA A 173 22.70 -2.53 -7.28
N ALA A 174 22.20 -1.62 -6.45
CA ALA A 174 21.98 -0.22 -6.82
C ALA A 174 23.30 0.48 -7.17
N ARG A 175 24.37 0.24 -6.41
CA ARG A 175 25.72 0.75 -6.69
C ARG A 175 26.26 0.24 -8.03
N GLN A 176 26.08 -1.05 -8.32
CA GLN A 176 26.49 -1.65 -9.59
C GLN A 176 25.72 -1.07 -10.79
N ARG A 177 24.42 -0.82 -10.64
CA ARG A 177 23.62 -0.15 -11.68
C ARG A 177 24.10 1.28 -11.94
N ALA A 178 24.44 2.02 -10.89
CA ALA A 178 24.98 3.37 -11.01
C ALA A 178 26.35 3.41 -11.71
N LEU A 179 27.17 2.37 -11.54
CA LEU A 179 28.50 2.26 -12.15
C LEU A 179 28.46 1.75 -13.60
N ASN A 180 27.40 1.03 -14.00
CA ASN A 180 27.25 0.47 -15.35
C ASN A 180 25.96 0.96 -16.06
N PRO A 181 25.87 2.24 -16.45
CA PRO A 181 24.68 2.77 -17.14
C PRO A 181 24.42 2.12 -18.51
N SER A 182 25.44 1.51 -19.13
CA SER A 182 25.41 0.96 -20.49
C SER A 182 24.74 -0.41 -20.63
N HIS A 183 24.47 -1.13 -19.54
CA HIS A 183 23.88 -2.47 -19.61
C HIS A 183 22.36 -2.46 -19.84
N PHE A 184 21.70 -1.32 -19.59
CA PHE A 184 20.26 -1.16 -19.80
C PHE A 184 19.89 -1.01 -21.28
N MET A 185 20.72 -0.34 -22.09
CA MET A 185 20.47 -0.20 -23.54
C MET A 185 20.73 -1.51 -24.32
N SER A 186 21.65 -2.36 -23.86
CA SER A 186 21.95 -3.62 -24.56
C SER A 186 20.84 -4.68 -24.40
N SER A 187 20.16 -4.69 -23.25
CA SER A 187 19.00 -5.58 -23.02
C SER A 187 17.77 -5.18 -23.83
N MET A 188 17.59 -3.90 -24.14
CA MET A 188 16.49 -3.43 -25.01
C MET A 188 16.70 -3.83 -26.46
N THR A 189 17.94 -3.82 -26.97
CA THR A 189 18.23 -4.22 -28.35
C THR A 189 18.12 -5.74 -28.58
N ALA A 190 18.40 -6.57 -27.57
CA ALA A 190 18.30 -8.02 -27.68
C ALA A 190 16.84 -8.49 -27.81
N ASN A 191 15.92 -7.91 -27.01
CA ASN A 191 14.50 -8.28 -27.04
C ASN A 191 13.77 -7.84 -28.31
N VAL A 192 14.28 -6.82 -29.02
CA VAL A 192 13.72 -6.37 -30.31
C VAL A 192 14.13 -7.32 -31.45
N LEU A 193 15.31 -7.94 -31.38
CA LEU A 193 15.78 -8.88 -32.40
C LEU A 193 15.12 -10.25 -32.29
N GLU A 194 14.81 -10.73 -31.09
CA GLU A 194 14.10 -12.02 -30.89
C GLU A 194 12.63 -11.97 -31.32
N ASN A 195 11.96 -10.82 -31.22
CA ASN A 195 10.56 -10.67 -31.63
C ASN A 195 10.35 -10.42 -33.14
N SER A 196 11.41 -10.34 -33.94
CA SER A 196 11.31 -10.13 -35.39
C SER A 196 11.61 -11.39 -36.22
N ALA A 197 11.83 -12.55 -35.58
CA ALA A 197 12.15 -13.82 -36.21
C ALA A 197 11.11 -14.94 -35.97
N GLY A 198 9.89 -14.58 -35.56
CA GLY A 198 8.75 -15.50 -35.38
C GLY A 198 7.63 -15.22 -36.38
#